data_AF-A0A1F2TPR7-F1
#
_entry.id   AF-A0A1F2TPR7-F1
#
_cell.length_a   1.000
_cell.length_b   1.000
_cell.length_c   1.000
_cell.angle_alpha   90.00
_cell.angle_beta   90.00
_cell.angle_gamma   90.00
#
_symmetry.space_group_name_H-M   'P 1'
#
loop_
_entity.id
_entity.type
_entity.pdbx_description
1 polymer ?
#
loop_
_entity_poly.entity_id
_entity_poly.type
_entity_poly.pdbx_seq_one_letter_code
_entity_poly.pdbx_strand_id
1 'polypeptide(L)'
;MTHDEIERSDILDRYARGELSGTERDEVEAHYFGCDACFERVQDAARLKGAVRAAVDDAWLAGSARGMTSPVPTKWAFVPVAASLLLVTALGWLALLRVPQLQQEAADARTERDAVLARARVTTPPPPAEPEANVPVAILQAERSTGAPAVLTVSRSASHVLLWIDAPGVGDGARLTIRSAVGADRVQIPALRRNNEGAFVASVPSALLPPDTYRVRLFRSSSPDAPLAAEYLLRVVAGQ
;
A
#
# COMPACT_ATOMS: atom_id res chain seq x y z
N MET A 1 -30.32 9.24 -16.99
CA MET A 1 -30.51 10.53 -16.30
C MET A 1 -29.17 11.22 -16.03
N THR A 2 -29.12 12.56 -16.03
CA THR A 2 -27.88 13.33 -15.77
C THR A 2 -27.74 13.73 -14.29
N HIS A 3 -26.51 13.95 -13.82
CA HIS A 3 -26.22 14.34 -12.42
C HIS A 3 -26.97 15.62 -11.99
N ASP A 4 -26.97 16.62 -12.86
CA ASP A 4 -27.64 17.91 -12.67
C ASP A 4 -29.16 17.78 -12.51
N GLU A 5 -29.76 16.79 -13.16
CA GLU A 5 -31.19 16.53 -13.12
C GLU A 5 -31.60 15.80 -11.83
N ILE A 6 -30.70 14.95 -11.32
CA ILE A 6 -30.84 14.22 -10.05
C ILE A 6 -30.76 15.19 -8.87
N GLU A 7 -29.84 16.16 -8.94
CA GLU A 7 -29.64 17.14 -7.89
C GLU A 7 -30.76 18.18 -7.81
N ARG A 8 -31.32 18.63 -8.96
CA ARG A 8 -32.40 19.62 -8.96
C ARG A 8 -33.77 19.09 -8.54
N SER A 9 -34.00 17.78 -8.66
CA SER A 9 -35.36 17.21 -8.62
C SER A 9 -35.67 16.42 -7.34
N ASP A 10 -34.81 16.48 -6.31
CA ASP A 10 -34.92 15.70 -5.07
C ASP A 10 -35.13 14.19 -5.33
N ILE A 11 -34.59 13.71 -6.45
CA ILE A 11 -34.89 12.36 -6.96
C ILE A 11 -34.24 11.28 -6.08
N LEU A 12 -33.12 11.58 -5.43
CA LEU A 12 -32.43 10.66 -4.52
C LEU A 12 -33.19 10.45 -3.21
N ASP A 13 -33.83 11.49 -2.67
CA ASP A 13 -34.64 11.37 -1.45
C ASP A 13 -35.91 10.56 -1.72
N ARG A 14 -36.56 10.81 -2.86
CA ARG A 14 -37.70 9.99 -3.34
C ARG A 14 -37.29 8.54 -3.61
N TYR A 15 -36.09 8.31 -4.17
CA TYR A 15 -35.50 6.97 -4.33
C TYR A 15 -35.34 6.28 -2.97
N ALA A 16 -34.73 6.94 -1.98
CA ALA A 16 -34.49 6.39 -0.64
C ALA A 16 -35.78 6.13 0.17
N ARG A 17 -36.84 6.94 -0.08
CA ARG A 17 -38.19 6.73 0.46
C ARG A 17 -38.94 5.60 -0.24
N GLY A 18 -38.56 5.23 -1.47
CA GLY A 18 -39.22 4.19 -2.28
C GLY A 18 -40.38 4.69 -3.13
N GLU A 19 -40.42 6.00 -3.42
CA GLU A 19 -41.54 6.72 -4.05
C GLU A 19 -41.38 6.88 -5.58
N LEU A 20 -40.34 6.29 -6.17
CA LEU A 20 -40.12 6.31 -7.63
C LEU A 20 -40.85 5.17 -8.33
N SER A 21 -41.41 5.49 -9.51
CA SER A 21 -41.97 4.48 -10.42
C SER A 21 -40.87 3.56 -10.97
N GLY A 22 -41.23 2.36 -11.44
CA GLY A 22 -40.26 1.37 -11.90
C GLY A 22 -39.31 1.89 -12.98
N THR A 23 -39.84 2.62 -13.96
CA THR A 23 -39.04 3.21 -15.05
C THR A 23 -38.11 4.32 -14.57
N GLU A 24 -38.57 5.20 -13.67
CA GLU A 24 -37.71 6.24 -13.08
C GLU A 24 -36.62 5.64 -12.18
N ARG A 25 -36.93 4.53 -11.51
CA ARG A 25 -35.98 3.82 -10.66
C ARG A 25 -34.83 3.24 -11.48
N ASP A 26 -35.14 2.58 -12.59
CA ASP A 26 -34.14 1.97 -13.48
C ASP A 26 -33.17 3.04 -14.05
N GLU A 27 -33.71 4.21 -14.41
CA GLU A 27 -32.91 5.33 -14.93
C GLU A 27 -32.00 5.98 -13.87
N VAL A 28 -32.45 6.01 -12.61
CA VAL A 28 -31.65 6.47 -11.46
C VAL A 28 -30.59 5.45 -11.08
N GLU A 29 -30.92 4.16 -11.09
CA GLU A 29 -29.98 3.07 -10.78
C GLU A 29 -28.82 3.03 -11.79
N ALA A 30 -29.12 3.20 -13.08
CA ALA A 30 -28.10 3.29 -14.12
C ALA A 30 -27.10 4.44 -13.88
N HIS A 31 -27.55 5.58 -13.33
CA HIS A 31 -26.67 6.69 -12.97
C HIS A 31 -25.95 6.48 -11.63
N TYR A 32 -26.66 5.96 -10.63
CA TYR A 32 -26.16 5.66 -9.29
C TYR A 32 -24.94 4.74 -9.32
N PHE A 33 -24.92 3.73 -10.19
CA PHE A 33 -23.75 2.83 -10.33
C PHE A 33 -22.50 3.50 -10.90
N GLY A 34 -22.64 4.64 -11.58
CA GLY A 34 -21.54 5.34 -12.25
C GLY A 34 -21.09 6.64 -11.60
N CYS A 35 -21.69 7.04 -10.47
CA CYS A 35 -21.42 8.34 -9.84
C CYS A 35 -21.24 8.22 -8.32
N ASP A 36 -20.00 8.44 -7.85
CA ASP A 36 -19.65 8.34 -6.44
C ASP A 36 -20.44 9.31 -5.54
N ALA A 37 -20.68 10.54 -6.02
CA ALA A 37 -21.41 11.57 -5.25
C ALA A 37 -22.89 11.19 -5.05
N CYS A 38 -23.53 10.58 -6.05
CA CYS A 38 -24.90 10.10 -5.93
C CYS A 38 -24.98 8.85 -5.05
N PHE A 39 -23.97 7.97 -5.12
CA PHE A 39 -23.85 6.79 -4.28
C PHE A 39 -23.71 7.13 -2.80
N GLU A 40 -22.85 8.07 -2.45
CA GLU A 40 -22.64 8.55 -1.08
C GLU A 40 -23.92 9.13 -0.48
N ARG A 41 -24.62 9.99 -1.24
CA ARG A 41 -25.85 10.65 -0.80
C ARG A 41 -26.98 9.64 -0.49
N VAL A 42 -27.11 8.57 -1.29
CA VAL A 42 -28.08 7.48 -1.04
C VAL A 42 -27.69 6.65 0.18
N GLN A 43 -26.40 6.37 0.39
CA GLN A 43 -25.93 5.67 1.58
C GLN A 43 -26.22 6.45 2.87
N ASP A 44 -26.02 7.76 2.86
CA ASP A 44 -26.28 8.61 4.03
C ASP A 44 -27.77 8.62 4.38
N ALA A 45 -28.64 8.72 3.38
CA ALA A 45 -30.09 8.60 3.58
C ALA A 45 -30.48 7.22 4.13
N ALA A 46 -29.86 6.13 3.64
CA ALA A 46 -30.11 4.78 4.13
C ALA A 46 -29.64 4.59 5.59
N ARG A 47 -28.47 5.14 5.95
CA ARG A 47 -27.94 5.12 7.32
C ARG A 47 -28.84 5.89 8.28
N LEU A 48 -29.32 7.07 7.89
CA LEU A 48 -30.27 7.86 8.69
C LEU A 48 -31.57 7.07 8.92
N LYS A 49 -32.13 6.46 7.88
CA LYS A 49 -33.33 5.61 7.98
C LYS A 49 -33.11 4.42 8.92
N GLY A 50 -31.93 3.81 8.88
CA GLY A 50 -31.53 2.74 9.80
C GLY A 50 -31.42 3.21 11.24
N ALA A 51 -30.76 4.35 11.49
CA ALA A 51 -30.60 4.93 12.82
C ALA A 51 -31.94 5.34 13.44
N VAL A 52 -32.84 5.94 12.66
CA VAL A 52 -34.19 6.31 13.12
C VAL A 52 -35.01 5.06 13.47
N ARG A 53 -34.95 4.00 12.64
CA ARG A 53 -35.64 2.74 12.96
C ARG A 53 -35.10 2.08 14.21
N ALA A 54 -33.78 1.99 14.34
CA ALA A 54 -33.14 1.44 15.54
C ALA A 54 -33.52 2.25 16.79
N ALA A 55 -33.55 3.58 16.69
CA ALA A 55 -33.98 4.44 17.80
C ALA A 55 -35.46 4.26 18.14
N VAL A 56 -36.33 4.02 17.15
CA VAL A 56 -37.75 3.72 17.37
C VAL A 56 -37.93 2.33 17.99
N ASP A 57 -37.19 1.33 17.54
CA ASP A 57 -37.25 -0.03 18.10
C ASP A 57 -36.73 -0.05 19.54
N ASP A 58 -35.63 0.63 19.83
CA ASP A 58 -35.12 0.82 21.20
C ASP A 58 -36.07 1.66 22.06
N ALA A 59 -36.66 2.72 21.50
CA ALA A 59 -37.66 3.53 22.20
C ALA A 59 -38.98 2.79 22.43
N TRP A 60 -39.34 1.82 21.57
CA TRP A 60 -40.50 0.95 21.75
C TRP A 60 -40.26 -0.05 22.88
N LEU A 61 -39.04 -0.60 22.98
CA LEU A 61 -38.62 -1.42 24.12
C LEU A 61 -38.59 -0.61 25.43
N ALA A 62 -38.24 0.68 25.38
CA ALA A 62 -38.33 1.60 26.52
C ALA A 62 -39.75 2.20 26.74
N GLY A 63 -40.66 1.99 25.80
CA GLY A 63 -41.91 2.73 25.63
C GLY A 63 -43.18 2.09 26.19
N SER A 64 -43.06 1.00 26.95
CA SER A 64 -44.18 0.39 27.69
C SER A 64 -44.38 0.98 29.10
N ALA A 65 -43.87 2.20 29.35
CA ALA A 65 -44.05 2.94 30.60
C ALA A 65 -44.99 4.16 30.49
N ARG A 66 -45.98 4.13 29.57
CA ARG A 66 -47.10 5.09 29.59
C ARG A 66 -48.43 4.35 29.57
N GLY A 67 -49.01 4.18 30.75
CA GLY A 67 -50.36 3.68 30.90
C GLY A 67 -50.72 3.21 32.30
N MET A 68 -50.39 3.95 33.36
CA MET A 68 -51.02 3.74 34.67
C MET A 68 -50.90 4.99 35.56
N THR A 69 -51.75 5.98 35.34
CA THR A 69 -52.01 7.02 36.36
C THR A 69 -52.92 6.42 37.42
N SER A 70 -52.36 5.59 38.29
CA SER A 70 -52.99 5.25 39.56
C SER A 70 -52.33 6.08 40.66
N PRO A 71 -53.09 6.70 41.59
CA PRO A 71 -52.48 7.46 42.67
C PRO A 71 -51.69 6.51 43.57
N VAL A 72 -50.36 6.62 43.55
CA VAL A 72 -49.47 5.82 44.38
C VAL A 72 -49.58 6.32 45.82
N PRO A 73 -49.83 5.46 46.82
CA PRO A 73 -49.91 5.88 48.21
C PRO A 73 -48.57 6.46 48.69
N THR A 74 -48.62 7.56 49.44
CA THR A 74 -47.50 8.41 49.91
C THR A 74 -46.35 7.66 50.61
N LYS A 75 -46.56 6.39 50.99
CA LYS A 75 -45.54 5.53 51.63
C LYS A 75 -44.47 5.00 50.67
N TRP A 76 -44.66 5.12 49.34
CA TRP A 76 -43.69 4.69 48.31
C TRP A 76 -43.00 5.86 47.60
N ALA A 77 -43.20 7.10 48.09
CA ALA A 77 -42.63 8.31 47.49
C ALA A 77 -41.08 8.36 47.54
N PHE A 78 -40.43 7.51 48.33
CA PHE A 78 -38.97 7.44 48.45
C PHE A 78 -38.30 6.49 47.46
N VAL A 79 -39.06 5.62 46.79
CA VAL A 79 -38.53 4.67 45.80
C VAL A 79 -37.88 5.34 44.58
N PRO A 80 -38.47 6.39 43.95
CA PRO A 80 -37.81 7.07 42.84
C PRO A 80 -36.54 7.81 43.26
N VAL A 81 -36.49 8.32 44.50
CA VAL A 81 -35.30 9.02 45.03
C VAL A 81 -34.14 8.04 45.20
N ALA A 82 -34.40 6.85 45.75
CA ALA A 82 -33.38 5.81 45.90
C ALA A 82 -32.85 5.29 44.55
N ALA A 83 -33.73 5.09 43.57
CA ALA A 83 -33.33 4.67 42.22
C ALA A 83 -32.49 5.74 41.50
N SER A 84 -32.86 7.01 41.66
CA SER A 84 -32.10 8.14 41.10
C SER A 84 -30.70 8.23 41.71
N LEU A 85 -30.60 8.04 43.03
CA LEU A 85 -29.32 8.09 43.73
C LEU A 85 -28.39 6.95 43.30
N LEU A 86 -28.92 5.74 43.14
CA LEU A 86 -28.19 4.58 42.63
C LEU A 86 -27.72 4.78 41.19
N LEU A 87 -28.56 5.38 40.33
CA LEU A 87 -28.18 5.68 38.96
C LEU A 87 -27.04 6.70 38.91
N VAL A 88 -27.12 7.78 39.71
CA VAL A 88 -26.08 8.81 39.77
C VAL A 88 -24.77 8.24 40.34
N THR A 89 -24.83 7.36 41.35
CA THR A 89 -23.63 6.70 41.87
C THR A 89 -23.04 5.71 40.87
N ALA A 90 -23.87 4.94 40.16
CA ALA A 90 -23.40 4.02 39.12
C ALA A 90 -22.77 4.76 37.93
N LEU A 91 -23.41 5.83 37.46
CA LEU A 91 -22.88 6.69 36.40
C LEU A 91 -21.61 7.44 36.85
N GLY A 92 -21.60 7.94 38.08
CA GLY A 92 -20.43 8.57 38.68
C GLY A 92 -19.26 7.59 38.80
N TRP A 93 -19.51 6.37 39.28
CA TRP A 93 -18.53 5.29 39.32
C TRP A 93 -18.00 4.96 37.91
N LEU A 94 -18.89 4.81 36.94
CA LEU A 94 -18.51 4.49 35.56
C LEU A 94 -17.66 5.61 34.93
N ALA A 95 -18.10 6.87 35.07
CA ALA A 95 -17.42 8.04 34.53
C ALA A 95 -16.09 8.34 35.21
N LEU A 96 -16.00 8.20 36.53
CA LEU A 96 -14.81 8.58 37.29
C LEU A 96 -13.76 7.47 37.38
N LEU A 97 -14.15 6.19 37.28
CA LEU A 97 -13.20 5.08 37.46
C LEU A 97 -13.04 4.20 36.22
N ARG A 98 -14.13 3.90 35.48
CA ARG A 98 -14.04 3.02 34.30
C ARG A 98 -13.65 3.72 33.02
N VAL A 99 -14.19 4.92 32.75
CA VAL A 99 -13.81 5.71 31.58
C VAL A 99 -12.31 6.04 31.53
N PRO A 100 -11.65 6.52 32.60
CA PRO A 100 -10.22 6.82 32.52
C PRO A 100 -9.38 5.57 32.25
N GLN A 101 -9.78 4.40 32.77
CA GLN A 101 -9.09 3.14 32.51
C GLN A 101 -9.19 2.73 31.03
N LEU A 102 -10.37 2.82 30.43
CA LEU A 102 -10.57 2.53 29.00
C LEU A 102 -9.83 3.52 28.10
N GLN A 103 -9.73 4.78 28.52
CA GLN A 103 -8.94 5.79 27.80
C GLN A 103 -7.44 5.50 27.86
N GLN A 104 -6.93 4.99 28.98
CA GLN A 104 -5.54 4.57 29.13
C GLN A 104 -5.23 3.38 28.21
N GLU A 105 -6.05 2.33 28.24
CA GLU A 105 -5.90 1.16 27.36
C GLU A 105 -5.93 1.56 25.87
N ALA A 106 -6.81 2.50 25.49
CA ALA A 106 -6.86 3.02 24.13
C ALA A 106 -5.64 3.89 23.77
N ALA A 107 -5.09 4.64 24.73
CA ALA A 107 -3.87 5.43 24.52
C ALA A 107 -2.65 4.52 24.33
N ASP A 108 -2.55 3.46 25.12
CA ASP A 108 -1.48 2.47 25.04
C ASP A 108 -1.54 1.69 23.72
N ALA A 109 -2.73 1.30 23.27
CA ALA A 109 -2.91 0.66 21.97
C ALA A 109 -2.52 1.59 20.81
N ARG A 110 -2.77 2.91 20.93
CA ARG A 110 -2.36 3.90 19.93
C ARG A 110 -0.86 4.07 19.88
N THR A 111 -0.18 4.20 21.04
CA THR A 111 1.28 4.33 21.09
C THR A 111 1.97 3.08 20.58
N GLU A 112 1.45 1.88 20.88
CA GLU A 112 1.99 0.64 20.32
C GLU A 112 1.85 0.59 18.79
N ARG A 113 0.67 0.94 18.26
CA ARG A 113 0.44 1.02 16.81
C ARG A 113 1.38 2.03 16.15
N ASP A 114 1.53 3.21 16.74
CA ASP A 114 2.40 4.26 16.20
C ASP A 114 3.88 3.84 16.26
N ALA A 115 4.30 3.11 17.29
CA ALA A 115 5.63 2.52 17.37
C ALA A 115 5.85 1.44 16.29
N VAL A 116 4.84 0.62 16.00
CA VAL A 116 4.89 -0.37 14.90
C VAL A 116 4.97 0.35 13.54
N LEU A 117 4.17 1.40 13.33
CA LEU A 117 4.22 2.21 12.10
C LEU A 117 5.56 2.93 11.94
N ALA A 118 6.13 3.46 13.03
CA ALA A 118 7.44 4.10 13.01
C ALA A 118 8.54 3.08 12.67
N ARG A 119 8.50 1.87 13.24
CA ARG A 119 9.42 0.78 12.88
C ARG A 119 9.26 0.39 11.42
N ALA A 120 8.02 0.23 10.93
CA ALA A 120 7.73 -0.07 9.54
C ALA A 120 8.25 1.01 8.58
N ARG A 121 8.17 2.29 8.97
CA ARG A 121 8.71 3.42 8.19
C ARG A 121 10.23 3.41 8.10
N VAL A 122 10.91 2.96 9.15
CA VAL A 122 12.38 2.81 9.18
C VAL A 122 12.83 1.58 8.38
N THR A 123 12.04 0.51 8.36
CA THR A 123 12.31 -0.67 7.53
C THR A 123 11.72 -0.60 6.12
N THR A 124 10.99 0.46 5.77
CA THR A 124 10.56 0.66 4.38
C THR A 124 11.85 0.88 3.57
N PRO A 125 12.19 -0.02 2.62
CA PRO A 125 13.28 0.25 1.70
C PRO A 125 12.99 1.61 1.04
N PRO A 126 14.02 2.40 0.67
CA PRO A 126 13.79 3.61 -0.12
C PRO A 126 12.83 3.28 -1.26
N PRO A 127 11.87 4.17 -1.60
CA PRO A 127 10.91 3.92 -2.66
C PRO A 127 11.67 3.35 -3.86
N PRO A 128 11.18 2.27 -4.51
CA PRO A 128 11.82 1.79 -5.72
C PRO A 128 12.02 3.01 -6.60
N ALA A 129 13.28 3.24 -6.98
CA ALA A 129 13.67 4.37 -7.81
C ALA A 129 12.59 4.55 -8.88
N GLU A 130 12.06 5.78 -9.02
CA GLU A 130 11.10 6.11 -10.06
C GLU A 130 11.52 5.37 -11.34
N PRO A 131 10.59 4.69 -12.05
CA PRO A 131 10.96 3.85 -13.18
C PRO A 131 11.81 4.69 -14.13
N GLU A 132 13.13 4.44 -14.14
CA GLU A 132 14.06 5.24 -14.90
C GLU A 132 13.73 5.00 -16.37
N ALA A 133 13.11 6.00 -17.00
CA ALA A 133 12.94 5.99 -18.43
C ALA A 133 14.33 6.01 -19.07
N ASN A 134 14.59 5.07 -19.99
CA ASN A 134 15.85 4.95 -20.73
C ASN A 134 17.06 4.41 -19.94
N VAL A 135 16.88 3.37 -19.11
CA VAL A 135 18.02 2.62 -18.56
C VAL A 135 18.82 2.00 -19.71
N PRO A 136 20.12 2.33 -19.87
CA PRO A 136 20.95 1.75 -20.90
C PRO A 136 21.25 0.28 -20.57
N VAL A 137 20.97 -0.61 -21.53
CA VAL A 137 21.19 -2.06 -21.41
C VAL A 137 22.33 -2.47 -22.33
N ALA A 138 23.33 -3.19 -21.80
CA ALA A 138 24.33 -3.88 -22.62
C ALA A 138 24.15 -5.39 -22.52
N ILE A 139 24.03 -6.04 -23.67
CA ILE A 139 23.98 -7.50 -23.78
C ILE A 139 25.41 -8.01 -23.98
N LEU A 140 25.87 -8.81 -23.02
CA LEU A 140 27.18 -9.46 -23.02
C LEU A 140 27.01 -10.91 -23.48
N GLN A 141 27.34 -11.16 -24.74
CA GLN A 141 27.28 -12.48 -25.35
C GLN A 141 28.63 -13.19 -25.28
N ALA A 142 28.60 -14.50 -25.02
CA ALA A 142 29.81 -15.31 -24.90
C ALA A 142 30.37 -15.62 -26.31
N GLU A 143 31.04 -14.65 -26.92
CA GLU A 143 31.66 -14.85 -28.24
C GLU A 143 33.09 -15.40 -28.07
N ARG A 144 33.35 -16.57 -28.67
CA ARG A 144 34.66 -17.22 -28.60
C ARG A 144 35.66 -16.43 -29.48
N SER A 145 36.50 -15.66 -28.81
CA SER A 145 37.87 -15.25 -29.17
C SER A 145 38.14 -14.19 -30.26
N THR A 146 37.19 -13.42 -30.80
CA THR A 146 37.49 -12.20 -31.59
C THR A 146 36.31 -11.22 -31.71
N GLY A 147 35.37 -11.25 -30.78
CA GLY A 147 34.17 -10.40 -30.82
C GLY A 147 34.47 -8.92 -30.62
N ALA A 148 33.73 -8.06 -31.34
CA ALA A 148 33.73 -6.63 -31.09
C ALA A 148 33.27 -6.36 -29.63
N PRO A 149 33.87 -5.38 -28.92
CA PRO A 149 33.45 -5.09 -27.55
C PRO A 149 31.98 -4.67 -27.54
N ALA A 150 31.21 -5.16 -26.57
CA ALA A 150 29.85 -4.67 -26.36
C ALA A 150 29.92 -3.17 -26.05
N VAL A 151 29.25 -2.35 -26.85
CA VAL A 151 29.27 -0.89 -26.65
C VAL A 151 28.07 -0.49 -25.82
N LEU A 152 28.33 0.09 -24.65
CA LEU A 152 27.31 0.66 -23.78
C LEU A 152 27.39 2.18 -23.87
N THR A 153 26.30 2.80 -24.29
CA THR A 153 26.16 4.26 -24.27
C THR A 153 25.45 4.67 -22.98
N VAL A 154 26.13 5.40 -22.11
CA VAL A 154 25.58 5.84 -20.82
C VAL A 154 25.21 7.32 -20.93
N SER A 155 23.91 7.61 -20.93
CA SER A 155 23.40 8.99 -20.89
C SER A 155 23.71 9.64 -19.55
N ARG A 156 23.94 10.96 -19.53
CA ARG A 156 24.29 11.71 -18.30
C ARG A 156 23.21 11.64 -17.21
N SER A 157 21.97 11.34 -17.59
CA SER A 157 20.83 11.19 -16.69
C SER A 157 20.67 9.79 -16.09
N ALA A 158 21.41 8.78 -16.57
CA ALA A 158 21.26 7.41 -16.09
C ALA A 158 22.00 7.22 -14.75
N SER A 159 21.27 6.88 -13.67
CA SER A 159 21.92 6.54 -12.39
C SER A 159 22.41 5.09 -12.35
N HIS A 160 21.74 4.20 -13.10
CA HIS A 160 22.10 2.79 -13.20
C HIS A 160 22.23 2.31 -14.66
N VAL A 161 23.01 1.24 -14.81
CA VAL A 161 23.20 0.50 -16.05
C VAL A 161 22.80 -0.95 -15.79
N LEU A 162 22.10 -1.57 -16.73
CA LEU A 162 21.81 -3.01 -16.69
C LEU A 162 22.75 -3.78 -17.62
N LEU A 163 23.46 -4.75 -17.06
CA LEU A 163 24.27 -5.71 -17.81
C LEU A 163 23.50 -7.03 -17.89
N TRP A 164 23.14 -7.42 -19.11
CA TRP A 164 22.51 -8.70 -19.41
C TRP A 164 23.58 -9.66 -19.92
N ILE A 165 23.93 -10.68 -19.13
CA ILE A 165 25.05 -11.57 -19.42
C ILE A 165 24.53 -12.96 -19.78
N ASP A 166 24.80 -13.39 -21.00
CA ASP A 166 24.53 -14.75 -21.45
C ASP A 166 25.75 -15.64 -21.20
N ALA A 167 25.61 -16.59 -20.28
CA ALA A 167 26.65 -17.49 -19.83
C ALA A 167 26.11 -18.93 -19.69
N PRO A 168 25.97 -19.66 -20.81
CA PRO A 168 25.40 -21.00 -20.79
C PRO A 168 26.25 -21.95 -19.96
N GLY A 169 25.61 -22.75 -19.10
CA GLY A 169 26.27 -23.75 -18.26
C GLY A 169 26.87 -23.24 -16.95
N VAL A 170 26.69 -21.96 -16.60
CA VAL A 170 27.12 -21.40 -15.31
C VAL A 170 25.97 -21.42 -14.31
N GLY A 171 26.14 -22.11 -13.18
CA GLY A 171 25.14 -22.25 -12.11
C GLY A 171 24.83 -20.95 -11.35
N ASP A 172 23.83 -21.01 -10.47
CA ASP A 172 23.52 -19.89 -9.58
C ASP A 172 24.61 -19.70 -8.53
N GLY A 173 24.68 -18.50 -7.94
CA GLY A 173 25.72 -18.17 -6.98
C GLY A 173 27.03 -17.72 -7.65
N ALA A 174 26.99 -17.42 -8.95
CA ALA A 174 28.14 -16.92 -9.70
C ALA A 174 28.61 -15.57 -9.15
N ARG A 175 29.90 -15.27 -9.28
CA ARG A 175 30.47 -13.98 -8.90
C ARG A 175 30.86 -13.19 -10.14
N LEU A 176 30.39 -11.96 -10.24
CA LEU A 176 30.74 -11.04 -11.31
C LEU A 176 31.80 -10.07 -10.80
N THR A 177 32.89 -9.90 -11.55
CA THR A 177 33.83 -8.79 -11.33
C THR A 177 33.96 -7.95 -12.59
N ILE A 178 33.95 -6.63 -12.43
CA ILE A 178 34.15 -5.68 -13.51
C ILE A 178 35.43 -4.91 -13.22
N ARG A 179 36.38 -4.98 -14.16
CA ARG A 179 37.70 -4.39 -14.02
C ARG A 179 38.01 -3.48 -15.20
N SER A 180 38.46 -2.25 -14.93
CA SER A 180 38.98 -1.35 -15.97
C SER A 180 40.35 -1.84 -16.44
N ALA A 181 40.70 -1.58 -17.70
CA ALA A 181 42.02 -1.91 -18.25
C ALA A 181 43.19 -1.28 -17.46
N VAL A 182 42.94 -0.18 -16.72
CA VAL A 182 43.97 0.65 -16.07
C VAL A 182 44.05 0.43 -14.54
N GLY A 183 43.26 -0.48 -13.94
CA GLY A 183 43.18 -0.54 -12.47
C GLY A 183 42.72 -1.85 -11.83
N ALA A 184 42.45 -1.79 -10.53
CA ALA A 184 41.86 -2.85 -9.71
C ALA A 184 40.35 -3.04 -10.01
N ASP A 185 39.77 -4.12 -9.49
CA ASP A 185 38.34 -4.42 -9.66
C ASP A 185 37.49 -3.25 -9.14
N ARG A 186 36.61 -2.74 -10.00
CA ARG A 186 35.75 -1.57 -9.70
C ARG A 186 34.43 -1.99 -9.10
N VAL A 187 33.92 -3.14 -9.52
CA VAL A 187 32.63 -3.67 -9.08
C VAL A 187 32.78 -5.16 -8.85
N GLN A 188 32.32 -5.64 -7.70
CA GLN A 188 32.22 -7.05 -7.39
C GLN A 188 30.82 -7.33 -6.87
N ILE A 189 30.11 -8.22 -7.57
CA ILE A 189 28.77 -8.66 -7.19
C ILE A 189 28.87 -10.15 -6.87
N PRO A 190 28.73 -10.56 -5.60
CA PRO A 190 28.69 -11.95 -5.22
C PRO A 190 27.31 -12.55 -5.48
N ALA A 191 27.26 -13.87 -5.65
CA ALA A 191 26.04 -14.68 -5.62
C ALA A 191 24.94 -14.24 -6.61
N LEU A 192 25.31 -13.90 -7.85
CA LEU A 192 24.34 -13.64 -8.91
C LEU A 192 23.48 -14.88 -9.18
N ARG A 193 22.22 -14.63 -9.48
CA ARG A 193 21.25 -15.64 -9.91
C ARG A 193 20.83 -15.37 -11.34
N ARG A 194 20.45 -16.44 -12.04
CA ARG A 194 19.87 -16.32 -13.37
C ARG A 194 18.43 -15.86 -13.28
N ASN A 195 17.99 -15.10 -14.28
CA ASN A 195 16.59 -14.81 -14.51
C ASN A 195 15.89 -16.00 -15.18
N ASN A 196 14.59 -15.86 -15.45
CA ASN A 196 13.79 -16.91 -16.09
C ASN A 196 14.22 -17.23 -17.54
N GLU A 197 14.98 -16.33 -18.16
CA GLU A 197 15.58 -16.49 -19.51
C GLU A 197 16.96 -17.16 -19.46
N GLY A 198 17.43 -17.56 -18.26
CA GLY A 198 18.73 -18.21 -18.07
C GLY A 198 19.95 -17.26 -18.08
N ALA A 199 19.74 -15.95 -18.17
CA ALA A 199 20.79 -14.94 -18.20
C ALA A 199 21.02 -14.32 -16.80
N PHE A 200 22.23 -13.82 -16.56
CA PHE A 200 22.54 -13.04 -15.36
C PHE A 200 22.25 -11.56 -15.63
N VAL A 201 21.52 -10.92 -14.73
CA VAL A 201 21.26 -9.47 -14.80
C VAL A 201 21.97 -8.80 -13.63
N ALA A 202 22.84 -7.85 -13.93
CA ALA A 202 23.53 -7.04 -12.94
C ALA A 202 23.17 -5.56 -13.14
N SER A 203 22.65 -4.93 -12.08
CA SER A 203 22.49 -3.48 -12.01
C SER A 203 23.77 -2.88 -11.43
N VAL A 204 24.38 -1.95 -12.17
CA VAL A 204 25.63 -1.29 -11.78
C VAL A 204 25.42 0.23 -11.80
N PRO A 205 25.77 0.96 -10.73
CA PRO A 205 25.73 2.42 -10.74
C PRO A 205 26.62 2.99 -11.85
N SER A 206 26.09 3.91 -12.66
CA SER A 206 26.82 4.54 -13.78
C SER A 206 28.09 5.26 -13.31
N ALA A 207 28.09 5.80 -12.09
CA ALA A 207 29.25 6.43 -11.46
C ALA A 207 30.46 5.51 -11.30
N LEU A 208 30.26 4.19 -11.22
CA LEU A 208 31.35 3.19 -11.11
C LEU A 208 31.88 2.75 -12.48
N LEU A 209 31.21 3.15 -13.57
CA LEU A 209 31.54 2.82 -14.95
C LEU A 209 31.73 4.10 -15.79
N PRO A 210 32.75 4.94 -15.49
CA PRO A 210 33.09 6.04 -16.39
C PRO A 210 33.44 5.54 -17.81
N PRO A 211 33.42 6.41 -18.84
CA PRO A 211 33.76 6.02 -20.21
C PRO A 211 35.18 5.43 -20.31
N ASP A 212 35.27 4.10 -20.45
CA ASP A 212 36.51 3.33 -20.54
C ASP A 212 36.21 1.92 -21.11
N THR A 213 37.26 1.13 -21.32
CA THR A 213 37.15 -0.30 -21.67
C THR A 213 37.31 -1.16 -20.42
N TYR A 214 36.34 -2.05 -20.21
CA TYR A 214 36.23 -2.94 -19.07
C TYR A 214 36.28 -4.40 -19.48
N ARG A 215 36.87 -5.22 -18.61
CA ARG A 215 36.76 -6.68 -18.63
C ARG A 215 35.74 -7.10 -17.59
N VAL A 216 34.70 -7.79 -18.05
CA VAL A 216 33.66 -8.35 -17.20
C VAL A 216 33.96 -9.84 -17.07
N ARG A 217 34.23 -10.31 -15.85
CA ARG A 217 34.59 -11.70 -15.55
C ARG A 217 33.50 -12.33 -14.72
N LEU A 218 33.05 -13.50 -15.15
CA LEU A 218 32.08 -14.30 -14.42
C LEU A 218 32.77 -15.55 -13.88
N PHE A 219 32.66 -15.77 -12.58
CA PHE A 219 33.19 -16.95 -11.89
C PHE A 219 32.05 -17.89 -11.50
N ARG A 220 32.29 -19.20 -11.52
CA ARG A 220 31.25 -20.21 -11.31
C ARG A 220 30.65 -20.23 -9.90
N SER A 221 31.30 -19.62 -8.91
CA SER A 221 30.77 -19.49 -7.55
C SER A 221 31.26 -18.22 -6.88
N SER A 222 30.71 -17.92 -5.70
CA SER A 222 31.10 -16.79 -4.86
C SER A 222 32.44 -16.97 -4.15
N SER A 223 33.00 -18.19 -4.17
CA SER A 223 34.27 -18.50 -3.55
C SER A 223 35.42 -17.69 -4.20
N PRO A 224 36.40 -17.21 -3.42
CA PRO A 224 37.57 -16.53 -3.95
C PRO A 224 38.31 -17.33 -5.03
N ASP A 225 38.40 -18.65 -4.85
CA ASP A 225 39.14 -19.59 -5.70
C ASP A 225 38.29 -20.23 -6.81
N ALA A 226 37.09 -19.70 -7.06
CA ALA A 226 36.21 -20.22 -8.08
C ALA A 226 36.85 -20.12 -9.48
N PRO A 227 36.71 -21.14 -10.35
CA PRO A 227 37.22 -21.08 -11.71
C PRO A 227 36.46 -20.02 -12.53
N LEU A 228 37.21 -19.35 -13.42
CA LEU A 228 36.64 -18.42 -14.40
C LEU A 228 35.68 -19.18 -15.32
N ALA A 229 34.46 -18.70 -15.43
CA ALA A 229 33.42 -19.26 -16.27
C ALA A 229 33.40 -18.61 -17.66
N ALA A 230 33.49 -17.27 -17.69
CA ALA A 230 33.50 -16.48 -18.92
C ALA A 230 34.17 -15.11 -18.69
N GLU A 231 34.73 -14.54 -19.76
CA GLU A 231 35.27 -13.17 -19.79
C GLU A 231 34.68 -12.44 -21.01
N TYR A 232 34.24 -11.20 -20.80
CA TYR A 232 33.62 -10.34 -21.80
C TYR A 232 34.33 -8.98 -21.86
N LEU A 233 34.34 -8.35 -23.03
CA LEU A 233 34.83 -6.99 -23.23
C LEU A 233 33.65 -6.01 -23.35
N LEU A 234 33.64 -4.99 -22.50
CA LEU A 234 32.64 -3.94 -22.46
C LEU A 234 33.32 -2.59 -22.72
N ARG A 235 32.87 -1.84 -23.72
CA ARG A 235 33.31 -0.47 -23.97
C ARG A 235 32.21 0.50 -23.58
N VAL A 236 32.48 1.34 -22.60
CA VAL A 236 31.55 2.36 -22.13
C VAL A 236 31.86 3.67 -22.83
N VAL A 237 30.86 4.27 -23.46
CA VAL A 237 30.94 5.58 -24.12
C VAL A 237 29.93 6.53 -23.50
N ALA A 238 30.29 7.81 -23.40
CA ALA A 238 29.37 8.83 -22.94
C ALA A 238 28.30 9.09 -24.01
N GLY A 239 27.02 8.92 -23.64
CA GLY A 239 25.89 9.42 -24.41
C GLY A 239 25.78 10.94 -24.28
N GLN A 240 25.19 11.59 -25.29
CA GLN A 240 24.86 13.02 -25.20
C GLN A 240 23.68 13.25 -24.25
#